data_AF-A0A0S9NXV6-F1
#
_entry.id   AF-A0A0S9NXV6-F1
#
_cell.length_a   1.000
_cell.length_b   1.000
_cell.length_c   1.000
_cell.angle_alpha   90.00
_cell.angle_beta   90.00
_cell.angle_gamma   90.00
#
_symmetry.space_group_name_H-M   'P 1'
#
loop_
_entity.id
_entity.type
_entity.pdbx_description
1 polymer ?
#
loop_
_entity_poly.entity_id
_entity_poly.type
_entity_poly.pdbx_seq_one_letter_code
_entity_poly.pdbx_strand_id
1 'polypeptide(L)'
;MLEQAQGTVNEIAGKVQGAFGRATDDTSTQLEGEAREAAGKVQQVYGEALDHVRASAVKNPLGTIAIAAGVGLVVGLLASRR
;
A
#
# COMPACT_ATOMS: atom_id res chain seq x y z
N MET A 1 26.58 -9.00 3.93
CA MET A 1 25.27 -9.33 4.56
C MET A 1 24.13 -8.51 3.96
N LEU A 2 24.23 -7.17 3.84
CA LEU A 2 23.17 -6.33 3.26
C LEU A 2 22.98 -6.53 1.74
N GLU A 3 24.05 -6.80 0.97
CA GLU A 3 23.96 -7.07 -0.47
C GLU A 3 23.13 -8.32 -0.81
N GLN A 4 23.25 -9.38 0.00
CA GLN A 4 22.46 -10.61 -0.21
C GLN A 4 20.98 -10.36 0.07
N ALA A 5 20.67 -9.61 1.13
CA ALA A 5 19.30 -9.22 1.44
C ALA A 5 18.69 -8.34 0.33
N GLN A 6 19.47 -7.41 -0.21
CA GLN A 6 19.03 -6.52 -1.29
C GLN A 6 18.79 -7.30 -2.60
N GLY A 7 19.61 -8.31 -2.89
CA GLY A 7 19.42 -9.23 -4.01
C GLY A 7 18.13 -10.06 -3.92
N THR A 8 17.86 -10.66 -2.75
CA THR A 8 16.63 -11.44 -2.52
C THR A 8 15.37 -10.56 -2.62
N VAL A 9 15.42 -9.34 -2.07
CA VAL A 9 14.31 -8.38 -2.15
C VAL A 9 14.04 -7.97 -3.60
N ASN A 10 15.09 -7.72 -4.39
CA ASN A 10 14.93 -7.36 -5.80
C ASN A 10 14.35 -8.50 -6.64
N GLU A 11 14.73 -9.76 -6.39
CA GLU A 11 14.19 -10.91 -7.12
C GLU A 11 12.69 -11.12 -6.82
N ILE A 12 12.31 -11.02 -5.55
CA ILE A 12 10.90 -11.13 -5.14
C ILE A 12 10.09 -9.98 -5.75
N ALA A 13 10.59 -8.76 -5.66
CA ALA A 13 9.91 -7.60 -6.22
C ALA A 13 9.78 -7.70 -7.76
N GLY A 14 10.77 -8.25 -8.45
CA GLY A 14 10.71 -8.50 -9.90
C GLY A 14 9.65 -9.54 -10.29
N LYS A 15 9.52 -10.63 -9.52
CA LYS A 15 8.48 -11.64 -9.73
C LYS A 15 7.08 -11.07 -9.52
N VAL A 16 6.90 -10.26 -8.47
CA VAL A 16 5.63 -9.58 -8.17
C VAL A 16 5.29 -8.56 -9.25
N GLN A 17 6.23 -7.70 -9.64
CA GLN A 17 6.01 -6.69 -10.69
C GLN A 17 5.70 -7.34 -12.05
N GLY A 18 6.38 -8.43 -12.40
CA GLY A 18 6.13 -9.15 -13.65
C GLY A 18 4.81 -9.93 -13.68
N ALA A 19 4.31 -10.39 -12.54
CA ALA A 19 2.98 -11.00 -12.44
C ALA A 19 1.88 -9.94 -12.49
N PHE A 20 2.05 -8.85 -11.73
CA PHE A 20 1.08 -7.76 -11.63
C PHE A 20 0.97 -6.98 -12.96
N GLY A 21 2.09 -6.70 -13.62
CA GLY A 21 2.12 -6.01 -14.91
C GLY A 21 1.38 -6.78 -16.00
N ARG A 22 1.59 -8.10 -16.10
CA ARG A 22 0.88 -8.95 -17.07
C ARG A 22 -0.62 -9.01 -16.81
N ALA A 23 -1.05 -9.08 -15.55
CA ALA A 23 -2.47 -9.09 -15.19
C ALA A 23 -3.15 -7.73 -15.43
N THR A 24 -2.40 -6.63 -15.27
CA THR A 24 -2.90 -5.26 -15.43
C THR A 24 -3.00 -4.84 -16.90
N ASP A 25 -2.12 -5.35 -17.77
CA ASP A 25 -2.12 -5.11 -19.22
C ASP A 25 -3.46 -5.54 -19.86
N ASP A 26 -3.99 -6.70 -19.44
CA ASP A 26 -5.28 -7.24 -19.91
C ASP A 26 -6.52 -6.52 -19.30
N THR A 27 -6.36 -5.82 -18.17
CA THR A 27 -7.50 -5.28 -17.39
C THR A 27 -7.75 -3.79 -17.62
N SER A 28 -6.80 -3.08 -18.25
CA SER A 28 -6.83 -1.61 -18.41
C SER A 28 -8.03 -1.06 -19.20
N THR A 29 -8.73 -1.89 -19.98
CA THR A 29 -9.85 -1.46 -20.84
C THR A 29 -11.23 -1.50 -20.16
N GLN A 30 -11.40 -2.10 -18.97
CA GLN A 30 -12.72 -2.23 -18.30
C GLN A 30 -12.87 -1.39 -17.01
N LEU A 31 -11.82 -0.70 -16.56
CA LEU A 31 -11.71 -0.18 -15.20
C LEU A 31 -12.51 1.11 -14.89
N GLU A 32 -12.84 1.94 -15.87
CA GLU A 32 -13.37 3.29 -15.60
C GLU A 32 -14.77 3.31 -14.92
N GLY A 33 -15.59 2.27 -15.13
CA GLY A 33 -16.90 2.14 -14.50
C GLY A 33 -16.87 1.62 -13.07
N GLU A 34 -16.18 0.51 -12.82
CA GLU A 34 -16.01 -0.09 -11.49
C GLU A 34 -15.19 0.80 -10.56
N ALA A 35 -14.23 1.55 -11.09
CA ALA A 35 -13.40 2.45 -10.30
C ALA A 35 -14.24 3.49 -9.52
N ARG A 36 -15.39 3.94 -10.06
CA ARG A 36 -16.21 4.96 -9.39
C ARG A 36 -17.05 4.40 -8.24
N GLU A 37 -17.56 3.18 -8.39
CA GLU A 37 -18.25 2.48 -7.29
C GLU A 37 -17.25 2.03 -6.21
N ALA A 38 -16.10 1.51 -6.64
CA ALA A 38 -15.01 1.15 -5.74
C ALA A 38 -14.49 2.36 -4.98
N ALA A 39 -14.31 3.51 -5.64
CA ALA A 39 -13.91 4.75 -4.98
C ALA A 39 -14.92 5.18 -3.90
N GLY A 40 -16.23 5.05 -4.16
CA GLY A 40 -17.26 5.34 -3.16
C GLY A 40 -17.18 4.42 -1.94
N LYS A 41 -17.04 3.11 -2.15
CA LYS A 41 -16.85 2.12 -1.06
C LYS A 41 -15.56 2.36 -0.29
N VAL A 42 -14.47 2.68 -0.99
CA VAL A 42 -13.17 3.02 -0.38
C VAL A 42 -13.28 4.29 0.45
N GLN A 43 -13.94 5.34 -0.03
CA GLN A 43 -14.13 6.58 0.74
C GLN A 43 -14.90 6.34 2.04
N GLN A 44 -15.93 5.49 1.99
CA GLN A 44 -16.75 5.18 3.16
C GLN A 44 -15.95 4.38 4.21
N VAL A 45 -15.25 3.33 3.78
CA VAL A 45 -14.39 2.51 4.66
C VAL A 45 -13.20 3.32 5.18
N TYR A 46 -12.62 4.18 4.34
CA TYR A 46 -11.52 5.05 4.74
C TYR A 46 -11.95 6.04 5.82
N GLY A 47 -13.14 6.63 5.70
CA GLY A 47 -13.69 7.52 6.74
C GLY A 47 -13.82 6.83 8.10
N GLU A 48 -14.38 5.61 8.11
CA GLU A 48 -14.55 4.81 9.33
C GLU A 48 -13.20 4.41 9.94
N ALA A 49 -12.26 3.94 9.11
CA ALA A 49 -10.91 3.59 9.54
C ALA A 49 -10.15 4.80 10.10
N LEU A 50 -10.27 5.97 9.47
CA LEU A 50 -9.61 7.19 9.93
C LEU A 50 -10.14 7.63 11.30
N ASP A 51 -11.45 7.47 11.53
CA ASP A 51 -12.07 7.78 12.82
C ASP A 51 -11.58 6.83 13.92
N HIS A 52 -11.46 5.53 13.63
CA HIS A 52 -10.86 4.54 14.52
C HIS A 52 -9.39 4.83 14.83
N VAL A 53 -8.60 5.23 13.83
CA VAL A 53 -7.20 5.62 14.01
C VAL A 53 -7.09 6.89 14.84
N ARG A 54 -7.95 7.89 14.60
CA ARG A 54 -8.01 9.13 15.39
C ARG A 54 -8.36 8.82 16.85
N ALA A 55 -9.36 8.00 17.10
CA ALA A 55 -9.74 7.58 18.46
C ALA A 55 -8.61 6.81 19.15
N SER A 56 -7.87 5.99 18.40
CA SER A 56 -6.73 5.23 18.90
C SER A 56 -5.49 6.09 19.13
N ALA A 57 -5.29 7.14 18.34
CA ALA A 57 -4.18 8.09 18.48
C ALA A 57 -4.27 8.88 19.78
N VAL A 58 -5.49 9.26 20.18
CA VAL A 58 -5.72 9.96 21.46
C VAL A 58 -5.51 9.02 22.65
N LYS A 59 -5.85 7.73 22.51
CA LYS A 59 -5.76 6.74 23.61
C LYS A 59 -4.38 6.07 23.73
N ASN A 60 -3.70 5.84 22.61
CA ASN A 60 -2.46 5.09 22.50
C ASN A 60 -1.53 5.74 21.44
N PRO A 61 -0.87 6.86 21.77
CA PRO A 61 -0.06 7.63 20.82
C PRO A 61 1.10 6.82 20.23
N LEU A 62 1.67 5.89 20.99
CA LEU A 62 2.75 5.02 20.50
C LEU A 62 2.27 4.03 19.42
N GLY A 63 1.05 3.50 19.54
CA GLY A 63 0.48 2.59 18.54
C GLY A 63 0.28 3.28 17.20
N THR A 64 -0.20 4.52 17.21
CA THR A 64 -0.37 5.32 16.00
C THR A 64 0.97 5.68 15.34
N ILE A 65 1.99 6.03 16.13
CA ILE A 65 3.33 6.28 15.59
C ILE A 65 3.90 5.02 14.92
N ALA A 66 3.74 3.85 15.53
CA ALA A 66 4.20 2.59 14.96
C ALA A 66 3.50 2.25 13.64
N ILE A 67 2.19 2.46 13.54
CA ILE A 67 1.42 2.27 12.31
C ILE A 67 1.88 3.28 11.23
N ALA A 68 2.00 4.56 11.59
CA ALA A 68 2.45 5.60 10.67
C ALA A 68 3.88 5.34 10.16
N ALA A 69 4.79 4.90 11.05
CA ALA A 69 6.14 4.50 10.69
C ALA A 69 6.14 3.28 9.75
N GLY A 70 5.31 2.26 10.02
CA GLY A 70 5.18 1.10 9.16
C GLY A 70 4.70 1.46 7.75
N VAL A 71 3.63 2.26 7.64
CA VAL A 71 3.10 2.74 6.35
C VAL A 71 4.13 3.62 5.64
N GLY A 72 4.74 4.57 6.35
CA GLY A 72 5.76 5.47 5.81
C GLY A 72 7.01 4.74 5.33
N LEU A 73 7.42 3.67 6.00
CA LEU A 73 8.57 2.85 5.59
C LEU A 73 8.25 2.06 4.32
N VAL A 74 7.06 1.46 4.20
CA VAL A 74 6.64 0.77 2.97
C VAL A 74 6.55 1.75 1.79
N VAL A 75 5.87 2.89 1.97
CA VAL A 75 5.77 3.92 0.93
C VAL A 75 7.15 4.49 0.60
N GLY A 76 7.98 4.73 1.62
CA GLY A 76 9.35 5.23 1.45
C GLY A 76 10.24 4.26 0.69
N LEU A 77 10.16 2.95 0.96
CA LEU A 77 10.89 1.91 0.22
C LEU A 77 10.39 1.80 -1.24
N LEU A 78 9.11 2.04 -1.49
CA LEU A 78 8.55 2.07 -2.85
C LEU A 78 8.94 3.34 -3.62
N ALA A 79 8.96 4.50 -2.96
CA ALA A 79 9.36 5.78 -3.55
C ALA A 79 10.88 5.91 -3.72
N SER A 80 11.66 5.24 -2.87
CA SER A 80 13.13 5.18 -2.95
C SER A 80 13.65 4.39 -4.14
N ARG A 81 12.75 3.77 -4.93
CA ARG A 81 13.07 3.04 -6.17
C ARG A 81 13.01 3.92 -7.43
N ARG A 82 12.76 5.22 -7.29
CA ARG A 82 12.79 6.21 -8.37
C ARG A 82 14.02 7.09 -8.26
#